data_AF-A0A1Y3N6R7-F1
#
_entry.id   AF-A0A1Y3N6R7-F1
#
_cell.length_a   1.000
_cell.length_b   1.000
_cell.length_c   1.000
_cell.angle_alpha   90.00
_cell.angle_beta   90.00
_cell.angle_gamma   90.00
#
_symmetry.space_group_name_H-M   'P 1'
#
loop_
_entity.id
_entity.type
_entity.pdbx_description
1 polymer ?
#
loop_
_entity_poly.entity_id
_entity_poly.type
_entity_poly.pdbx_seq_one_letter_code
_entity_poly.pdbx_strand_id
1 'polypeptide(L)'
;LPSELRKSVGMIAMEYGVKIKTRGSGKRKITNLIRTSRSRIPDNWNTIVETVFSKTEAQRHSNMDVRKRNLDMAKRRGKYHNTNNRGKTSVNKPQLGSKVGENANPISNENKGFKLLQSMGWKPGESLGTNNSQNIVNPIEVVVRDQSGLGA
;
A
#
# COMPACT_ATOMS: atom_id res chain seq x y z
N LEU A 1 -4.15 11.62 -14.06
CA LEU A 1 -4.80 10.92 -15.21
C LEU A 1 -5.46 9.61 -14.75
N PRO A 2 -6.72 9.33 -15.14
CA PRO A 2 -7.36 8.02 -14.96
C PRO A 2 -6.50 6.85 -15.49
N SER A 3 -6.68 5.66 -14.91
CA SER A 3 -5.85 4.48 -15.23
C SER A 3 -5.82 4.15 -16.73
N GLU A 4 -6.98 4.18 -17.38
CA GLU A 4 -7.10 3.80 -18.79
C GLU A 4 -6.44 4.81 -19.72
N LEU A 5 -6.59 6.11 -19.44
CA LEU A 5 -5.90 7.16 -20.18
C LEU A 5 -4.38 7.11 -19.99
N ARG A 6 -3.89 6.66 -18.82
CA ARG A 6 -2.45 6.44 -18.63
C ARG A 6 -1.92 5.29 -19.48
N LYS A 7 -2.72 4.25 -19.73
CA LYS A 7 -2.34 3.14 -20.61
C LYS A 7 -2.32 3.57 -22.08
N SER A 8 -3.32 4.34 -22.56
CA SER A 8 -3.31 4.86 -23.93
C SER A 8 -2.08 5.73 -24.18
N VAL A 9 -1.78 6.65 -23.26
CA VAL A 9 -0.55 7.47 -23.31
C VAL A 9 0.70 6.60 -23.33
N GLY A 10 0.74 5.50 -22.59
CA GLY A 10 1.84 4.55 -22.62
C GLY A 10 2.01 3.85 -23.97
N MET A 11 0.91 3.40 -24.59
CA MET A 11 0.95 2.78 -25.93
C MET A 11 1.42 3.76 -27.00
N ILE A 12 0.90 4.99 -26.99
CA ILE A 12 1.33 6.05 -27.92
C ILE A 12 2.80 6.40 -27.67
N ALA A 13 3.23 6.53 -26.42
CA ALA A 13 4.62 6.87 -26.10
C ALA A 13 5.62 5.83 -26.62
N MET A 14 5.28 4.54 -26.60
CA MET A 14 6.12 3.49 -27.17
C MET A 14 6.29 3.66 -28.69
N GLU A 15 5.19 3.93 -29.40
CA GLU A 15 5.20 4.09 -30.86
C GLU A 15 5.99 5.33 -31.29
N TYR A 16 5.87 6.43 -30.54
CA TYR A 16 6.61 7.67 -30.78
C TYR A 16 8.05 7.64 -30.26
N GLY A 17 8.50 6.53 -29.64
CA GLY A 17 9.85 6.41 -29.09
C GLY A 17 10.13 7.39 -27.93
N VAL A 18 9.11 7.75 -27.16
CA VAL A 18 9.21 8.67 -26.02
C VAL A 18 9.27 7.87 -24.72
N LYS A 19 10.18 8.24 -23.81
CA LYS A 19 10.30 7.55 -22.53
C LYS A 19 9.20 8.01 -21.58
N ILE A 20 8.43 7.07 -21.05
CA ILE A 20 7.39 7.35 -20.06
C ILE A 20 7.91 7.07 -18.64
N LYS A 21 7.68 8.00 -17.72
CA LYS A 21 7.90 7.80 -16.27
C LYS A 21 6.62 8.15 -15.52
N THR A 22 6.21 7.32 -14.56
CA THR A 22 5.07 7.64 -13.69
C THR A 22 5.55 7.92 -12.28
N ARG A 23 4.94 8.92 -11.63
CA ARG A 23 5.20 9.31 -10.23
C ARG A 23 3.88 9.36 -9.47
N GLY A 24 3.94 9.13 -8.15
CA GLY A 24 2.76 9.17 -7.27
C GLY A 24 2.00 7.84 -7.16
N SER A 25 0.87 7.87 -6.45
CA SER A 25 0.06 6.68 -6.14
C SER A 25 -1.44 6.89 -6.40
N GLY A 26 -2.14 5.79 -6.70
CA GLY A 26 -3.58 5.76 -6.95
C GLY A 26 -4.07 6.81 -7.96
N LYS A 27 -4.99 7.67 -7.50
CA LYS A 27 -5.60 8.76 -8.28
C LYS A 27 -4.64 9.94 -8.53
N ARG A 28 -3.61 10.10 -7.69
CA ARG A 28 -2.59 11.17 -7.78
C ARG A 28 -1.38 10.75 -8.63
N LYS A 29 -1.51 9.69 -9.42
CA LYS A 29 -0.46 9.29 -10.38
C LYS A 29 -0.35 10.30 -11.52
N ILE A 30 0.87 10.78 -11.74
CA ILE A 30 1.25 11.71 -12.79
C ILE A 30 2.14 10.96 -13.79
N THR A 31 1.93 11.22 -15.07
CA THR A 31 2.69 10.61 -16.17
C THR A 31 3.55 11.68 -16.81
N ASN A 32 4.87 11.50 -16.76
CA ASN A 32 5.86 12.38 -17.38
C ASN A 32 6.38 11.73 -18.65
N LEU A 33 6.41 12.48 -19.74
CA LEU A 33 6.98 12.09 -21.02
C LEU A 33 8.34 12.76 -21.19
N ILE A 34 9.35 11.97 -21.56
CA ILE A 34 10.74 12.42 -21.70
C ILE A 34 11.17 12.13 -23.13
N ARG A 35 11.53 13.18 -23.87
CA ARG A 35 12.09 13.08 -25.21
C ARG A 35 13.43 12.33 -25.17
N THR A 36 13.65 11.45 -26.13
CA THR A 36 14.89 10.69 -26.30
C THR A 36 15.43 10.86 -27.73
N SER A 37 16.62 10.34 -28.01
CA SER A 37 17.17 10.31 -29.37
C SER A 37 16.34 9.51 -30.37
N ARG A 38 15.52 8.57 -29.89
CA ARG A 38 14.63 7.74 -30.71
C ARG A 38 13.25 8.36 -30.93
N SER A 39 12.98 9.52 -30.32
CA SER A 39 11.67 10.14 -30.40
C SER A 39 11.42 10.69 -31.81
N ARG A 40 10.36 10.19 -32.46
CA ARG A 40 10.01 10.53 -33.85
C ARG A 40 8.49 10.55 -34.02
N ILE A 41 8.03 11.20 -35.08
CA ILE A 41 6.64 11.12 -35.53
C ILE A 41 6.57 9.93 -36.49
N PRO A 42 5.79 8.88 -36.18
CA PRO A 42 5.58 7.76 -37.11
C PRO A 42 4.79 8.23 -38.34
N ASP A 43 5.08 7.66 -39.51
CA ASP A 43 4.40 8.02 -40.76
C ASP A 43 2.89 7.76 -40.70
N ASN A 44 2.49 6.71 -39.99
CA ASN A 44 1.11 6.26 -39.81
C ASN A 44 0.48 6.73 -38.48
N TRP A 45 0.79 7.96 -38.05
CA TRP A 45 0.36 8.48 -36.75
C TRP A 45 -1.15 8.42 -36.49
N ASN A 46 -1.98 8.65 -37.52
CA ASN A 46 -3.44 8.61 -37.42
C ASN A 46 -3.95 7.22 -37.02
N THR A 47 -3.50 6.19 -37.74
CA THR A 47 -3.94 4.81 -37.50
C THR A 47 -3.47 4.30 -36.14
N ILE A 48 -2.28 4.72 -35.70
CA ILE A 48 -1.77 4.42 -34.36
C ILE A 48 -2.72 4.99 -33.29
N VAL A 49 -3.12 6.25 -33.44
CA VAL A 49 -3.99 6.92 -32.46
C VAL A 49 -5.35 6.23 -32.40
N GLU A 50 -5.98 5.99 -33.55
CA GLU A 50 -7.27 5.29 -33.64
C GLU A 50 -7.21 3.88 -33.06
N THR A 51 -6.18 3.09 -33.40
CA THR A 51 -6.03 1.73 -32.90
C THR A 51 -5.81 1.70 -31.39
N VAL A 52 -5.04 2.64 -30.83
CA VAL A 52 -4.82 2.74 -29.39
C VAL A 52 -6.11 3.09 -28.66
N PHE A 53 -6.87 4.08 -29.16
CA PHE A 53 -8.14 4.47 -28.54
C PHE A 53 -9.14 3.31 -28.57
N SER A 54 -9.34 2.67 -29.73
CA SER A 54 -10.21 1.50 -29.89
C SER A 54 -9.82 0.35 -28.96
N LYS A 55 -8.52 0.03 -28.84
CA LYS A 55 -8.02 -1.00 -27.91
C LYS A 55 -8.31 -0.65 -26.45
N THR A 56 -8.06 0.60 -26.06
CA THR A 56 -8.35 1.02 -24.68
C THR A 56 -9.84 1.02 -24.36
N GLU A 57 -10.69 1.38 -25.31
CA GLU A 57 -12.14 1.38 -25.14
C GLU A 57 -12.70 -0.04 -25.04
N ALA A 58 -12.30 -0.95 -25.93
CA ALA A 58 -12.66 -2.37 -25.83
C ALA A 58 -12.27 -2.97 -24.47
N GLN A 59 -11.08 -2.63 -23.95
CA GLN A 59 -10.65 -3.08 -22.62
C GLN A 59 -11.48 -2.45 -21.48
N ARG A 60 -12.01 -1.22 -21.66
CA ARG A 60 -12.94 -0.60 -20.70
C ARG A 60 -14.27 -1.35 -20.64
N HIS A 61 -14.84 -1.69 -21.78
CA HIS A 61 -16.10 -2.43 -21.84
C HIS A 61 -15.95 -3.83 -21.24
N SER A 62 -14.91 -4.58 -21.61
CA SER A 62 -14.60 -5.88 -21.01
C SER A 62 -14.46 -5.82 -19.47
N ASN A 63 -13.73 -4.83 -18.95
CA ASN A 63 -13.59 -4.66 -17.50
C ASN A 63 -14.91 -4.28 -16.82
N MET A 64 -15.78 -3.51 -17.49
CA MET A 64 -17.12 -3.19 -16.98
C MET A 64 -18.02 -4.42 -16.98
N ASP A 65 -17.96 -5.26 -18.01
CA ASP A 65 -18.73 -6.51 -18.09
C ASP A 65 -18.29 -7.54 -17.06
N VAL A 66 -16.97 -7.66 -16.82
CA VAL A 66 -16.44 -8.52 -15.74
C VAL A 66 -16.88 -7.98 -14.37
N ARG A 67 -16.80 -6.66 -14.15
CA ARG A 67 -17.26 -6.05 -12.89
C ARG A 67 -18.75 -6.24 -12.66
N LYS A 68 -19.57 -6.05 -13.70
CA LYS A 68 -21.02 -6.26 -13.64
C LYS A 68 -21.35 -7.73 -13.37
N ARG A 69 -20.72 -8.66 -14.09
CA ARG A 69 -20.86 -10.11 -13.83
C ARG A 69 -20.45 -10.49 -12.42
N ASN A 70 -19.35 -9.94 -11.90
CA ASN A 70 -18.91 -10.21 -10.53
C ASN A 70 -19.88 -9.65 -9.48
N LEU A 71 -20.44 -8.46 -9.71
CA LEU A 71 -21.50 -7.89 -8.86
C LEU A 71 -22.77 -8.72 -8.90
N ASP A 72 -23.19 -9.19 -10.08
CA ASP A 72 -24.36 -10.05 -10.23
C ASP A 72 -24.14 -11.42 -9.59
N MET A 73 -22.94 -11.99 -9.69
CA MET A 73 -22.54 -13.21 -8.98
C MET A 73 -22.52 -13.00 -7.46
N ALA A 74 -22.03 -11.86 -6.97
CA ALA A 74 -22.04 -11.53 -5.54
C ALA A 74 -23.48 -11.37 -5.02
N LYS A 75 -24.37 -10.74 -5.79
CA LYS A 75 -25.81 -10.64 -5.47
C LYS A 75 -26.50 -12.01 -5.49
N ARG A 76 -26.21 -12.86 -6.47
CA ARG A 76 -26.76 -14.23 -6.57
C ARG A 76 -26.27 -15.14 -5.44
N ARG A 77 -25.06 -14.92 -4.94
CA ARG A 77 -24.51 -15.61 -3.75
C ARG A 77 -25.05 -15.04 -2.42
N GLY A 78 -25.77 -13.93 -2.45
CA GLY A 78 -26.21 -13.16 -1.28
C GLY A 78 -27.59 -13.49 -0.71
N LYS A 79 -27.90 -14.77 -0.45
CA LYS A 79 -28.97 -15.16 0.51
C LYS A 79 -28.52 -16.20 1.54
N TYR A 80 -27.30 -16.71 1.44
CA TYR A 80 -26.78 -17.73 2.35
C TYR A 80 -25.36 -17.38 2.78
N HIS A 81 -25.18 -16.23 3.43
CA HIS A 81 -24.11 -15.92 4.40
C HIS A 81 -24.36 -14.51 4.95
N ASN A 82 -25.44 -14.39 5.72
CA ASN A 82 -25.53 -13.37 6.75
C ASN A 82 -24.83 -13.94 7.99
N THR A 83 -23.50 -13.89 8.02
CA THR A 83 -22.71 -14.07 9.24
C THR A 83 -21.83 -12.85 9.41
N ASN A 84 -22.36 -11.87 10.14
CA ASN A 84 -21.61 -11.00 11.05
C ASN A 84 -20.18 -10.59 10.64
N ASN A 85 -20.04 -9.94 9.48
CA ASN A 85 -18.83 -9.17 9.17
C ASN A 85 -19.19 -7.72 8.79
N ARG A 86 -20.10 -7.14 9.58
CA ARG A 86 -20.16 -5.69 9.72
C ARG A 86 -18.90 -5.25 10.45
N GLY A 87 -17.92 -4.80 9.66
CA GLY A 87 -16.88 -3.87 10.09
C GLY A 87 -16.20 -4.22 11.42
N LYS A 88 -15.39 -5.28 11.46
CA LYS A 88 -14.18 -5.16 12.27
C LYS A 88 -13.32 -4.09 11.61
N THR A 89 -13.56 -2.84 12.00
CA THR A 89 -12.55 -1.77 11.95
C THR A 89 -11.23 -2.43 12.28
N SER A 90 -10.23 -2.27 11.41
CA SER A 90 -8.92 -2.85 11.60
C SER A 90 -8.44 -2.56 13.03
N VAL A 91 -8.50 -3.56 13.91
CA VAL A 91 -8.06 -3.48 15.31
C VAL A 91 -6.57 -3.09 15.38
N ASN A 92 -5.88 -3.14 14.23
CA ASN A 92 -4.45 -2.90 14.09
C ASN A 92 -4.08 -1.46 13.71
N LYS A 93 -5.03 -0.51 13.62
CA LYS A 93 -4.67 0.91 13.48
C LYS A 93 -4.67 1.55 14.85
N PRO A 94 -3.49 1.91 15.40
CA PRO A 94 -3.44 2.54 16.69
C PRO A 94 -4.10 3.93 16.60
N GLN A 95 -4.94 4.25 17.58
CA GLN A 95 -5.74 5.47 17.62
C GLN A 95 -4.85 6.69 17.85
N LEU A 96 -5.22 7.84 17.30
CA LEU A 96 -4.51 9.09 17.57
C LEU A 96 -4.50 9.37 19.09
N GLY A 97 -3.33 9.69 19.65
CA GLY A 97 -3.13 9.89 21.09
C GLY A 97 -2.96 8.61 21.91
N SER A 98 -3.13 7.41 21.31
CA SER A 98 -2.88 6.16 22.03
C SER A 98 -1.38 5.85 22.15
N LYS A 99 -0.99 5.24 23.28
CA LYS A 99 0.37 4.72 23.47
C LYS A 99 0.51 3.42 22.68
N VAL A 100 1.53 3.36 21.82
CA VAL A 100 1.84 2.20 21.00
C VAL A 100 2.28 1.05 21.91
N GLY A 101 1.57 -0.08 21.84
CA GLY A 101 1.94 -1.30 22.57
C GLY A 101 1.59 -1.32 24.06
N GLU A 102 0.77 -0.37 24.55
CA GLU A 102 0.39 -0.28 25.98
C GLU A 102 -0.25 -1.57 26.52
N ASN A 103 -1.06 -2.25 25.72
CA ASN A 103 -1.71 -3.52 26.07
C ASN A 103 -1.03 -4.75 25.44
N ALA A 104 0.26 -4.63 25.07
CA ALA A 104 0.99 -5.76 24.52
C ALA A 104 1.34 -6.77 25.62
N ASN A 105 1.11 -8.05 25.35
CA ASN A 105 1.52 -9.12 26.25
C ASN A 105 3.07 -9.21 26.32
N PRO A 106 3.63 -9.63 27.45
CA PRO A 106 5.06 -9.93 27.55
C PRO A 106 5.53 -10.93 26.49
N ILE A 107 6.80 -10.83 26.09
CA ILE A 107 7.39 -11.77 25.13
C ILE A 107 7.39 -13.19 25.72
N SER A 108 7.00 -14.18 24.93
CA SER A 108 6.94 -15.56 25.40
C SER A 108 8.34 -16.13 25.71
N ASN A 109 8.39 -17.03 26.69
CA ASN A 109 9.57 -17.81 27.06
C ASN A 109 10.05 -18.74 25.92
N GLU A 110 9.19 -19.06 24.95
CA GLU A 110 9.61 -19.82 23.76
C GLU A 110 10.46 -18.99 22.78
N ASN A 111 10.44 -17.65 22.90
CA ASN A 111 11.16 -16.77 22.00
C ASN A 111 12.68 -16.97 22.12
N LYS A 112 13.35 -17.12 20.96
CA LYS A 112 14.80 -17.34 20.91
C LYS A 112 15.60 -16.23 21.59
N GLY A 113 15.20 -14.97 21.43
CA GLY A 113 15.84 -13.82 22.05
C GLY A 113 15.68 -13.82 23.57
N PHE A 114 14.49 -14.18 24.06
CA PHE A 114 14.24 -14.32 25.50
C PHE A 114 15.15 -15.38 26.14
N LYS A 115 15.24 -16.57 25.52
CA LYS A 115 16.13 -17.65 25.99
C LYS A 115 17.60 -17.24 25.95
N LEU A 116 18.02 -16.53 24.91
CA LEU A 116 19.40 -16.05 24.78
C LEU A 116 19.73 -15.05 25.91
N LEU A 117 18.86 -14.07 26.16
CA LEU A 117 19.06 -13.11 27.25
C LEU A 117 19.14 -13.81 28.61
N GLN A 118 18.23 -14.75 28.88
CA GLN A 118 18.30 -15.56 30.09
C GLN A 118 19.59 -16.36 30.22
N SER A 119 20.08 -16.96 29.12
CA SER A 119 21.35 -17.70 29.13
C SER A 119 22.56 -16.81 29.41
N MET A 120 22.46 -15.51 29.10
CA MET A 120 23.48 -14.51 29.42
C MET A 120 23.32 -13.91 30.83
N GLY A 121 22.41 -14.46 31.65
CA GLY A 121 22.20 -14.06 33.04
C GLY A 121 21.15 -12.95 33.25
N TRP A 122 20.51 -12.44 32.19
CA TRP A 122 19.46 -11.44 32.32
C TRP A 122 18.15 -12.05 32.85
N LYS A 123 17.50 -11.36 33.80
CA LYS A 123 16.20 -11.78 34.35
C LYS A 123 15.08 -10.83 33.92
N PRO A 124 13.85 -11.33 33.71
CA PRO A 124 12.70 -10.48 33.42
C PRO A 124 12.51 -9.42 34.51
N GLY A 125 12.36 -8.16 34.11
CA GLY A 125 12.22 -7.02 35.02
C GLY A 125 13.55 -6.38 35.45
N GLU A 126 14.69 -6.90 34.98
CA GLU A 126 16.00 -6.31 35.20
C GLU A 126 16.41 -5.41 34.02
N SER A 127 17.11 -4.31 34.30
CA SER A 127 17.72 -3.48 33.26
C SER A 127 18.95 -4.18 32.66
N LEU A 128 19.33 -3.82 31.44
CA LEU A 128 20.58 -4.30 30.83
C LEU A 128 21.77 -3.42 31.23
N GLY A 129 22.99 -4.00 31.22
CA GLY A 129 24.26 -3.28 31.46
C GLY A 129 24.82 -3.46 32.87
N THR A 130 25.95 -2.81 33.16
CA THR A 130 26.73 -3.03 34.40
C THR A 130 26.10 -2.39 35.65
N ASN A 131 25.32 -1.32 35.49
CA ASN A 131 24.70 -0.58 36.58
C ASN A 131 23.18 -0.79 36.60
N ASN A 132 22.73 -1.75 37.39
CA ASN A 132 21.32 -2.22 37.41
C ASN A 132 20.28 -1.18 37.87
N SER A 133 20.70 -0.05 38.44
CA SER A 133 19.79 0.91 39.08
C SER A 133 19.49 2.17 38.27
N GLN A 134 20.23 2.44 37.20
CA GLN A 134 20.11 3.67 36.41
C GLN A 134 19.70 3.43 34.94
N ASN A 135 19.55 2.18 34.55
CA ASN A 135 19.29 1.79 33.17
C ASN A 135 17.81 1.56 32.90
N ILE A 136 17.43 1.63 31.62
CA ILE A 136 16.04 1.50 31.18
C ILE A 136 15.57 0.05 31.36
N VAL A 137 14.54 -0.14 32.20
CA VAL A 137 13.91 -1.45 32.46
C VAL A 137 12.74 -1.70 31.50
N ASN A 138 11.90 -0.68 31.30
CA ASN A 138 10.71 -0.77 30.45
C ASN A 138 10.95 -0.11 29.09
N PRO A 139 10.35 -0.61 27.99
CA PRO A 139 10.44 0.03 26.69
C PRO A 139 10.00 1.50 26.74
N ILE A 140 10.65 2.35 25.96
CA ILE A 140 10.28 3.77 25.85
C ILE A 140 8.92 3.87 25.15
N GLU A 141 7.99 4.54 25.81
CA GLU A 141 6.63 4.73 25.30
C GLU A 141 6.61 5.68 24.09
N VAL A 142 5.81 5.33 23.08
CA VAL A 142 5.59 6.17 21.90
C VAL A 142 4.11 6.44 21.76
N VAL A 143 3.73 7.71 21.65
CA VAL A 143 2.33 8.14 21.44
C VAL A 143 2.07 8.33 19.95
N VAL A 144 0.98 7.77 19.43
CA VAL A 144 0.56 8.00 18.05
C VAL A 144 0.15 9.46 17.88
N ARG A 145 0.77 10.14 16.92
CA ARG A 145 0.48 11.54 16.57
C ARG A 145 -0.13 11.62 15.17
N ASP A 146 -0.79 12.73 14.90
CA ASP A 146 -1.33 13.02 13.59
C ASP A 146 -0.20 13.54 12.69
N GLN A 147 -0.47 13.69 11.41
CA GLN A 147 0.46 14.26 10.44
C GLN A 147 0.59 15.79 10.57
N SER A 148 0.05 16.39 11.63
CA SER A 148 0.33 17.77 11.99
C SER A 148 1.81 17.94 12.37
N GLY A 149 2.39 19.10 12.08
CA GLY A 149 3.79 19.37 12.37
C GLY A 149 4.13 19.20 13.86
N LEU A 150 5.42 19.01 14.18
CA LEU A 150 5.89 18.91 15.56
C LEU A 150 5.53 20.21 16.32
N GLY A 151 4.71 20.11 17.36
CA GLY A 151 4.31 21.23 18.23
C GLY A 151 2.96 21.89 17.91
N ALA A 152 2.20 21.36 16.94
CA ALA A 152 0.83 21.78 16.62
C ALA A 152 -0.24 21.06 17.46
#